data_AF-A0A0G1MNY9-F1
#
_entry.id   AF-A0A0G1MNY9-F1
#
_cell.length_a   1.000
_cell.length_b   1.000
_cell.length_c   1.000
_cell.angle_alpha   90.00
_cell.angle_beta   90.00
_cell.angle_gamma   90.00
#
_symmetry.space_group_name_H-M   'P 1'
#
loop_
_entity.id
_entity.type
_entity.pdbx_description
1 polymer ?
#
loop_
_entity_poly.entity_id
_entity_poly.type
_entity_poly.pdbx_seq_one_letter_code
_entity_poly.pdbx_strand_id
1 'polypeptide(L)'
;MIKIYRLIGSYSEGVRKMKHNVMATANALALTLGFVYVACALLVAVFPDFFRFIATSWFHGWNMEVLWTGVPRSNFVLGLVSIMVGSWIVGYVFALSYNKFVK
;
A
#
# COMPACT_ATOMS: atom_id res chain seq x y z
N MET A 1 -20.38 -14.05 -42.11
CA MET A 1 -19.55 -14.66 -41.04
C MET A 1 -18.25 -13.92 -40.77
N ILE A 2 -17.45 -13.53 -41.77
CA ILE A 2 -16.13 -12.87 -41.58
C ILE A 2 -16.16 -11.56 -40.75
N LYS A 3 -17.20 -10.73 -40.88
CA LYS A 3 -17.34 -9.47 -40.09
C LYS A 3 -17.51 -9.72 -38.58
N ILE A 4 -18.17 -10.82 -38.19
CA ILE A 4 -18.43 -11.15 -36.78
C ILE A 4 -17.13 -11.58 -36.09
N TYR A 5 -16.30 -12.41 -36.75
CA TYR A 5 -15.00 -12.80 -36.21
C TYR A 5 -14.04 -11.60 -36.01
N ARG A 6 -14.09 -10.61 -36.92
CA ARG A 6 -13.32 -9.36 -36.77
C ARG A 6 -13.77 -8.51 -35.58
N LEU A 7 -15.08 -8.46 -35.33
CA LEU A 7 -15.66 -7.74 -34.18
C LEU A 7 -15.36 -8.45 -32.85
N ILE A 8 -15.40 -9.78 -32.81
CA ILE A 8 -15.06 -10.58 -31.62
C ILE A 8 -13.56 -10.48 -31.32
N GLY A 9 -12.69 -10.54 -32.35
CA GLY A 9 -11.25 -10.34 -32.19
C GLY A 9 -10.92 -8.95 -31.62
N SER A 10 -11.54 -7.89 -32.16
CA SER A 10 -11.42 -6.52 -31.65
C SER A 10 -11.95 -6.36 -30.22
N TYR A 11 -13.03 -7.08 -29.84
CA TYR A 11 -13.55 -7.06 -28.48
C TYR A 11 -12.62 -7.79 -27.50
N SER A 12 -12.02 -8.92 -27.91
CA SER A 12 -11.04 -9.66 -27.10
C SER A 12 -9.71 -8.92 -26.91
N GLU A 13 -9.27 -8.11 -27.90
CA GLU A 13 -8.16 -7.17 -27.73
C GLU A 13 -8.51 -5.96 -26.84
N GLY A 14 -9.81 -5.69 -26.66
CA GLY A 14 -10.34 -4.66 -25.76
C GLY A 14 -10.18 -5.02 -24.28
N VAL A 15 -10.07 -6.31 -23.94
CA VAL A 15 -9.58 -6.77 -22.62
C VAL A 15 -8.06 -6.73 -22.61
N ARG A 16 -7.51 -5.56 -22.94
CA ARG A 16 -6.08 -5.29 -22.95
C ARG A 16 -5.58 -5.54 -21.53
N LYS A 17 -4.63 -6.47 -21.37
CA LYS A 17 -3.98 -6.70 -20.07
C LYS A 17 -3.44 -5.39 -19.53
N MET A 18 -4.06 -4.87 -18.48
CA MET A 18 -3.72 -3.55 -17.96
C MET A 18 -2.42 -3.65 -17.18
N LYS A 19 -1.34 -3.20 -17.81
CA LYS A 19 -0.04 -3.02 -17.15
C LYS A 19 -0.11 -1.83 -16.20
N HIS A 20 0.58 -1.95 -15.07
CA HIS A 20 0.78 -0.84 -14.17
C HIS A 20 1.75 0.18 -14.79
N ASN A 21 1.43 1.47 -14.69
CA ASN A 21 2.46 2.49 -14.79
C ASN A 21 3.29 2.43 -13.50
N VAL A 22 4.59 2.16 -13.65
CA VAL A 22 5.49 1.87 -12.53
C VAL A 22 5.58 3.06 -11.56
N MET A 23 5.81 4.26 -12.09
CA MET A 23 5.95 5.46 -11.27
C MET A 23 4.63 5.86 -10.62
N ALA A 24 3.51 5.75 -11.35
CA ALA A 24 2.19 6.04 -10.80
C ALA A 24 1.86 5.07 -9.64
N THR A 25 2.18 3.79 -9.78
CA THR A 25 1.95 2.78 -8.73
C THR A 25 2.81 3.03 -7.50
N ALA A 26 4.11 3.32 -7.70
CA ALA A 26 5.02 3.66 -6.62
C ALA A 26 4.57 4.92 -5.86
N ASN A 27 4.22 5.99 -6.58
CA ASN A 27 3.74 7.24 -5.99
C ASN A 27 2.41 7.05 -5.25
N ALA A 28 1.47 6.30 -5.83
CA ALA A 28 0.19 6.01 -5.20
C ALA A 28 0.37 5.23 -3.90
N LEU A 29 1.24 4.21 -3.90
CA LEU A 29 1.49 3.42 -2.69
C LEU A 29 2.19 4.25 -1.60
N ALA A 30 3.17 5.08 -1.99
CA ALA A 30 3.85 6.02 -1.10
C ALA A 30 2.90 7.00 -0.42
N LEU A 31 2.03 7.65 -1.20
CA LEU A 31 1.02 8.57 -0.68
C LEU A 31 0.00 7.86 0.20
N THR A 32 -0.48 6.69 -0.21
CA THR A 32 -1.45 5.91 0.54
C THR A 32 -0.90 5.54 1.92
N LEU A 33 0.31 4.97 1.99
CA LEU A 33 0.89 4.60 3.28
C LEU A 33 1.38 5.80 4.10
N GLY A 34 1.76 6.90 3.45
CA GLY A 34 2.00 8.17 4.13
C GLY A 34 0.75 8.68 4.86
N PHE A 35 -0.41 8.66 4.20
CA PHE A 35 -1.68 9.05 4.83
C PHE A 35 -2.07 8.10 5.97
N VAL A 36 -1.94 6.78 5.75
CA VAL A 36 -2.18 5.78 6.79
C VAL A 36 -1.27 6.02 8.01
N TYR A 37 0.01 6.34 7.80
CA TYR A 37 0.93 6.64 8.90
C TYR A 37 0.49 7.85 9.73
N VAL A 38 0.09 8.95 9.07
CA VAL A 38 -0.44 10.14 9.75
C VAL A 38 -1.70 9.78 10.55
N ALA A 39 -2.64 9.05 9.94
CA ALA A 39 -3.85 8.61 10.61
C ALA A 39 -3.55 7.73 11.82
N CYS A 40 -2.60 6.80 11.71
CA CYS A 40 -2.14 5.97 12.82
C CYS A 40 -1.58 6.83 13.96
N ALA A 41 -0.70 7.80 13.67
CA ALA A 41 -0.14 8.68 14.71
C ALA A 41 -1.21 9.51 15.42
N LEU A 42 -2.20 10.01 14.69
CA LEU A 42 -3.35 10.71 15.27
C LEU A 42 -4.18 9.80 16.18
N LEU A 43 -4.44 8.55 15.76
CA LEU A 43 -5.15 7.57 16.58
C LEU A 43 -4.38 7.23 17.85
N VAL A 44 -3.06 7.11 17.80
CA VAL A 44 -2.24 6.92 19.03
C VAL A 44 -2.35 8.12 19.96
N ALA A 45 -2.32 9.34 19.42
CA ALA A 45 -2.38 10.56 20.23
C ALA A 45 -3.75 10.78 20.90
N VAL A 46 -4.85 10.39 20.23
CA VAL A 46 -6.21 10.66 20.72
C VAL A 46 -6.85 9.44 21.41
N PHE A 47 -6.59 8.22 20.91
CA PHE A 47 -7.21 6.97 21.37
C PHE A 47 -6.18 5.84 21.54
N PRO A 48 -5.19 5.98 22.46
CA PRO A 48 -4.05 5.07 22.56
C PRO A 48 -4.43 3.61 22.85
N ASP A 49 -5.39 3.37 23.76
CA ASP A 49 -5.81 2.01 24.11
C ASP A 49 -6.55 1.30 22.97
N PHE A 50 -7.40 2.04 22.26
CA PHE A 50 -8.11 1.52 21.10
C PHE A 50 -7.15 1.16 19.97
N PHE A 51 -6.17 2.03 19.69
CA PHE A 51 -5.15 1.73 18.71
C PHE A 51 -4.29 0.53 19.13
N ARG A 52 -3.94 0.40 20.42
CA ARG A 52 -3.22 -0.79 20.94
C ARG A 52 -3.99 -2.07 20.65
N PHE A 53 -5.30 -2.08 20.87
CA PHE A 53 -6.15 -3.25 20.59
C PHE A 53 -6.11 -3.64 19.11
N ILE A 54 -6.28 -2.66 18.20
CA ILE A 54 -6.18 -2.90 16.75
C ILE A 54 -4.80 -3.44 16.40
N ALA A 55 -3.73 -2.79 16.84
CA ALA A 55 -2.36 -3.17 16.52
C ALA A 55 -2.06 -4.62 16.99
N THR A 56 -2.52 -5.00 18.18
CA THR A 56 -2.36 -6.35 18.71
C THR A 56 -3.07 -7.41 17.85
N SER A 57 -4.18 -7.07 17.20
CA SER A 57 -4.90 -8.00 16.31
C SER A 57 -4.19 -8.27 14.98
N TRP A 58 -3.33 -7.35 14.52
CA TRP A 58 -2.63 -7.46 13.24
C TRP A 58 -1.23 -8.04 13.41
N PHE A 59 -0.50 -7.62 14.45
CA PHE A 59 0.87 -8.07 14.69
C PHE A 59 0.90 -9.34 15.53
N HIS A 60 1.13 -10.47 14.87
CA HIS A 60 1.28 -11.77 15.52
C HIS A 60 2.71 -11.94 16.05
N GLY A 61 2.85 -12.48 17.26
CA GLY A 61 4.14 -12.84 17.86
C GLY A 61 4.83 -11.77 18.71
N TRP A 62 4.22 -10.58 18.88
CA TRP A 62 4.76 -9.51 19.73
C TRP A 62 3.86 -9.27 20.95
N ASN A 63 4.45 -9.16 22.15
CA ASN A 63 3.72 -8.72 23.32
C ASN A 63 3.64 -7.18 23.33
N MET A 64 2.52 -6.65 22.83
CA MET A 64 2.27 -5.22 22.77
C MET A 64 2.10 -4.59 24.15
N GLU A 65 1.77 -5.34 25.20
CA GLU A 65 1.70 -4.79 26.57
C GLU A 65 3.07 -4.34 27.08
N VAL A 66 4.14 -5.01 26.64
CA VAL A 66 5.52 -4.69 27.05
C VAL A 66 6.14 -3.60 26.16
N LEU A 67 5.79 -3.57 24.87
CA LEU A 67 6.41 -2.67 23.90
C LEU A 67 5.70 -1.32 23.76
N TRP A 68 4.48 -1.19 24.29
CA TRP A 68 3.64 -0.01 24.10
C TRP A 68 3.94 1.09 25.11
N THR A 69 4.33 2.27 24.61
CA THR A 69 4.62 3.43 25.45
C THR A 69 3.45 4.39 25.60
N GLY A 70 2.35 4.21 24.86
CA GLY A 70 1.16 5.07 24.94
C GLY A 70 1.33 6.48 24.35
N VAL A 71 2.51 6.82 23.84
CA VAL A 71 2.81 8.14 23.25
C VAL A 71 3.41 8.00 21.85
N PRO A 72 3.06 8.90 20.92
CA PRO A 72 3.74 8.99 19.62
C PRO A 72 5.24 9.17 19.81
N ARG A 73 6.07 8.43 19.04
CA ARG A 73 7.53 8.55 19.14
C ARG A 73 8.00 9.94 18.68
N SER A 74 9.06 10.44 19.30
CA SER A 74 9.65 11.77 19.02
C SER A 74 10.07 11.98 17.56
N ASN A 75 10.37 10.90 16.82
CA ASN A 75 10.86 10.96 15.44
C ASN A 75 9.76 10.73 14.39
N PHE A 76 8.63 11.44 14.52
CA PHE A 76 7.49 11.33 13.60
C PHE A 76 7.89 11.57 12.13
N VAL A 77 8.63 12.64 11.85
CA VAL A 77 9.03 13.01 10.48
C VAL A 77 9.91 11.93 9.85
N LEU A 78 10.86 11.38 10.61
CA LEU A 78 11.72 10.30 10.13
C LEU A 78 10.87 9.07 9.79
N GLY A 79 9.93 8.68 10.67
CA GLY A 79 9.02 7.56 10.42
C GLY A 79 8.16 7.77 9.16
N LEU A 80 7.61 8.97 8.97
CA LEU A 80 6.82 9.33 7.80
C LEU A 80 7.64 9.26 6.50
N VAL A 81 8.85 9.83 6.49
CA VAL A 81 9.74 9.75 5.32
C VAL A 81 10.14 8.31 5.04
N SER A 82 10.50 7.55 6.08
CA SER A 82 10.89 6.14 5.91
C SER A 82 9.75 5.28 5.35
N ILE A 83 8.51 5.44 5.83
CA ILE A 83 7.38 4.66 5.29
C ILE A 83 7.04 5.07 3.86
N MET A 84 7.10 6.37 3.52
CA MET A 84 6.84 6.83 2.15
C MET A 84 7.91 6.32 1.18
N VAL A 85 9.19 6.41 1.52
CA VAL A 85 10.29 5.88 0.69
C VAL A 85 10.21 4.36 0.57
N GLY A 86 10.05 3.65 1.69
CA GLY A 86 9.97 2.20 1.69
C GLY A 86 8.80 1.66 0.87
N SER A 87 7.63 2.27 1.02
CA SER A 87 6.43 1.88 0.27
C SER A 87 6.48 2.30 -1.20
N TRP A 88 7.15 3.42 -1.54
CA TRP A 88 7.46 3.75 -2.92
C TRP A 88 8.28 2.64 -3.59
N ILE A 89 9.34 2.18 -2.93
CA ILE A 89 10.20 1.10 -3.43
C ILE A 89 9.39 -0.19 -3.62
N VAL A 90 8.56 -0.56 -2.63
CA VAL A 90 7.68 -1.73 -2.73
C VAL A 90 6.73 -1.61 -3.93
N GLY A 91 6.10 -0.44 -4.12
CA GLY A 91 5.16 -0.21 -5.21
C GLY A 91 5.85 -0.25 -6.58
N TYR A 92 7.06 0.28 -6.68
CA TYR A 92 7.90 0.21 -7.87
C TYR A 92 8.22 -1.25 -8.23
N VAL A 93 8.71 -2.03 -7.27
CA VAL A 93 9.05 -3.46 -7.46
C VAL A 93 7.81 -4.28 -7.80
N PHE A 94 6.69 -4.01 -7.13
CA PHE A 94 5.41 -4.67 -7.39
C PHE A 94 4.96 -4.44 -8.84
N ALA A 95 4.96 -3.19 -9.31
CA ALA A 95 4.54 -2.86 -10.67
C ALA A 95 5.41 -3.52 -11.74
N LEU A 96 6.74 -3.55 -11.54
CA LEU A 96 7.65 -4.27 -12.44
C LEU A 96 7.36 -5.77 -12.46
N SER A 97 7.18 -6.36 -11.28
CA SER A 97 6.88 -7.78 -11.14
C SER A 97 5.56 -8.14 -11.81
N TYR A 98 4.48 -7.40 -11.52
CA TYR A 98 3.18 -7.58 -12.15
C TYR A 98 3.26 -7.48 -13.68
N ASN A 99 3.93 -6.45 -14.19
CA ASN A 99 4.06 -6.23 -15.63
C ASN A 99 4.84 -7.34 -16.35
N LYS A 100 5.72 -8.08 -15.65
CA LYS A 100 6.41 -9.25 -16.20
C LYS A 100 5.49 -10.46 -16.33
N PHE A 101 4.54 -10.64 -15.43
CA PHE A 101 3.65 -11.81 -15.42
C PHE A 101 2.34 -11.60 -16.20
N VAL A 102 1.94 -10.36 -16.43
CA VAL A 102 0.73 -10.02 -17.19
C VAL A 102 1.02 -10.08 -18.71
N LYS A 103 0.57 -11.14 -19.40
CA LYS A 103 0.79 -11.35 -20.87
C LYS A 103 -0.06 -10.48 -21.79
#